data_AF-A0A285Q1I0-F1
#
_entry.id   AF-A0A285Q1I0-F1
#
_cell.length_a   1.000
_cell.length_b   1.000
_cell.length_c   1.000
_cell.angle_alpha   90.00
_cell.angle_beta   90.00
_cell.angle_gamma   90.00
#
_symmetry.space_group_name_H-M   'P 1'
#
loop_
_entity.id
_entity.type
_entity.pdbx_description
1 polymer ?
#
loop_
_entity_poly.entity_id
_entity_poly.type
_entity_poly.pdbx_seq_one_letter_code
_entity_poly.pdbx_strand_id
1 'polypeptide(L)'
;MKIPKKQVQSLDAYKRKRLLVAYANAWQEALPRPSLIYPNLIFVYPEDLATQDRELLFRKLDLAAAQNKQKLVISDCHYSRAGFYIVFDEIGGDENNPVDIDEIVEEWSERERR
;
A
#
# COMPACT_ATOMS: atom_id res chain seq x y z
N MET A 1 -47.98 -2.68 -8.99
CA MET A 1 -46.76 -2.58 -8.15
C MET A 1 -45.82 -3.71 -8.54
N LYS A 2 -44.60 -3.42 -9.00
CA LYS A 2 -43.58 -4.44 -9.33
C LYS A 2 -42.77 -4.74 -8.06
N ILE A 3 -42.83 -5.98 -7.57
CA ILE A 3 -42.02 -6.44 -6.44
C ILE A 3 -40.57 -6.54 -6.94
N PRO A 4 -39.58 -5.85 -6.32
CA PRO A 4 -38.20 -5.97 -6.74
C PRO A 4 -37.72 -7.40 -6.49
N LYS A 5 -37.30 -8.09 -7.56
CA LYS A 5 -36.67 -9.41 -7.46
C LYS A 5 -35.37 -9.24 -6.68
N LYS A 6 -35.36 -9.66 -5.40
CA LYS A 6 -34.16 -9.80 -4.58
C LYS A 6 -33.20 -10.74 -5.34
N GLN A 7 -32.07 -10.23 -5.80
CA GLN A 7 -31.01 -11.05 -6.39
C GLN A 7 -30.57 -12.08 -5.35
N VAL A 8 -30.90 -13.35 -5.59
CA VAL A 8 -30.40 -14.46 -4.77
C VAL A 8 -28.91 -14.58 -5.11
N GLN A 9 -28.04 -14.04 -4.26
CA GLN A 9 -26.62 -14.40 -4.31
C GLN A 9 -26.54 -15.90 -4.05
N SER A 10 -25.95 -16.66 -4.98
CA SER A 10 -25.78 -18.09 -4.79
C SER A 10 -24.98 -18.35 -3.51
N LEU A 11 -25.28 -19.43 -2.79
CA LEU A 11 -24.55 -19.81 -1.57
C LEU A 11 -23.03 -19.85 -1.81
N ASP A 12 -22.61 -20.18 -3.03
CA ASP A 12 -21.20 -20.21 -3.43
C ASP A 12 -20.59 -18.80 -3.59
N ALA A 13 -21.35 -17.81 -4.03
CA ALA A 13 -20.90 -16.41 -4.05
C ALA A 13 -20.70 -15.89 -2.60
N TYR A 14 -21.63 -16.21 -1.70
CA TYR A 14 -21.53 -15.85 -0.29
C TYR A 14 -20.33 -16.52 0.39
N LYS A 15 -20.12 -17.82 0.17
CA LYS A 15 -18.96 -18.56 0.70
C LYS A 15 -17.64 -17.98 0.22
N ARG A 16 -17.52 -17.68 -1.08
CA ARG A 16 -16.31 -17.06 -1.67
C ARG A 16 -16.03 -15.69 -1.07
N LYS A 17 -17.05 -14.84 -0.93
CA LYS A 17 -16.90 -13.53 -0.27
C LYS A 17 -16.41 -13.68 1.18
N ARG A 18 -16.95 -14.65 1.93
CA ARG A 18 -16.54 -14.91 3.31
C ARG A 18 -15.09 -15.39 3.40
N LEU A 19 -14.66 -16.26 2.50
CA LEU A 19 -13.27 -16.71 2.42
C LEU A 19 -12.33 -15.55 2.08
N LEU A 20 -12.70 -14.69 1.13
CA LEU A 20 -11.91 -13.52 0.77
C LEU A 20 -11.70 -12.59 1.97
N VAL A 21 -12.76 -12.30 2.73
CA VAL A 21 -12.66 -11.50 3.96
C VAL A 21 -11.76 -12.17 5.00
N ALA A 22 -11.87 -13.50 5.17
CA ALA A 22 -11.01 -14.23 6.10
C ALA A 22 -9.52 -14.16 5.69
N TYR A 23 -9.22 -14.28 4.39
CA TYR A 23 -7.85 -14.12 3.89
C TYR A 23 -7.33 -12.69 4.04
N ALA A 24 -8.16 -11.68 3.79
CA ALA A 24 -7.78 -10.28 3.98
C ALA A 24 -7.44 -9.99 5.45
N ASN A 25 -8.26 -10.49 6.38
CA ASN A 25 -7.99 -10.35 7.81
C ASN A 25 -6.71 -11.09 8.22
N ALA A 26 -6.53 -12.35 7.78
CA ALA A 26 -5.32 -13.10 8.08
C ALA A 26 -4.06 -12.44 7.51
N TRP A 27 -4.15 -11.85 6.32
CA TRP A 27 -3.06 -11.06 5.73
C TRP A 27 -2.75 -9.82 6.56
N GLN A 28 -3.77 -9.06 6.96
CA GLN A 28 -3.60 -7.89 7.83
C GLN A 28 -2.99 -8.24 9.20
N GLU A 29 -3.38 -9.36 9.79
CA GLU A 29 -2.80 -9.86 11.06
C GLU A 29 -1.36 -10.34 10.93
N ALA A 30 -0.97 -10.81 9.74
CA ALA A 30 0.39 -11.27 9.46
C ALA A 30 1.38 -10.12 9.16
N LEU A 31 0.89 -8.91 8.90
CA LEU A 31 1.75 -7.76 8.62
C LEU A 31 2.60 -7.39 9.85
N PRO A 32 3.87 -6.99 9.64
CA PRO A 32 4.65 -6.39 10.70
C PRO A 32 3.97 -5.15 11.26
N ARG A 33 4.41 -4.75 12.46
CA ARG A 33 3.97 -3.48 13.03
C ARG A 33 4.44 -2.33 12.12
N PRO A 34 3.67 -1.23 12.05
CA PRO A 34 4.12 -0.03 11.37
C PRO A 34 5.47 0.44 11.90
N SER A 35 6.22 1.11 11.02
CA SER A 35 7.49 1.71 11.38
C SER A 35 7.33 2.69 12.55
N LEU A 36 8.34 2.73 13.41
CA LEU A 36 8.41 3.71 14.50
C LEU A 36 8.79 5.10 13.99
N ILE A 37 9.53 5.18 12.87
CA ILE A 37 10.02 6.43 12.27
C ILE A 37 8.99 6.96 11.26
N TYR A 38 8.38 6.07 10.49
CA TYR A 38 7.43 6.35 9.41
C TYR A 38 6.08 5.71 9.71
N PRO A 39 5.25 6.29 10.60
CA PRO A 39 4.11 5.61 11.18
C PRO A 39 3.05 5.15 10.16
N ASN A 40 3.03 5.68 8.94
CA ASN A 40 2.13 5.29 7.86
C ASN A 40 2.73 4.26 6.90
N LEU A 41 3.95 3.82 7.16
CA LEU A 41 4.63 2.78 6.38
C LEU A 41 4.76 1.50 7.21
N ILE A 42 4.60 0.37 6.55
CA ILE A 42 4.85 -0.97 7.08
C ILE A 42 5.93 -1.58 6.21
N PHE A 43 7.09 -1.91 6.76
CA PHE A 43 8.16 -2.59 6.03
C PHE A 43 8.06 -4.10 6.28
N VAL A 44 7.96 -4.89 5.20
CA VAL A 44 7.92 -6.37 5.33
C VAL A 44 9.31 -6.99 5.57
N TYR A 45 10.36 -6.20 5.42
CA TYR A 45 11.76 -6.51 5.67
C TYR A 45 12.39 -5.40 6.54
N PRO A 46 13.65 -5.54 7.00
CA PRO A 46 14.25 -4.56 7.91
C PRO A 46 14.19 -3.12 7.37
N GLU A 47 13.67 -2.21 8.19
CA GLU A 47 13.43 -0.81 7.83
C GLU A 47 14.74 -0.08 7.46
N ASP A 48 15.81 -0.33 8.21
CA ASP A 48 17.13 0.23 7.95
C ASP A 48 17.63 -0.09 6.54
N LEU A 49 17.44 -1.34 6.09
CA LEU A 49 17.79 -1.76 4.73
C LEU A 49 16.95 -1.05 3.67
N ALA A 50 15.67 -0.80 3.95
CA ALA A 50 14.78 -0.10 3.02
C ALA A 50 15.18 1.37 2.86
N THR A 51 15.41 2.04 3.99
CA THR A 51 15.48 3.51 4.04
C THR A 51 16.87 4.08 3.94
N GLN A 52 17.93 3.26 4.10
CA GLN A 52 19.31 3.73 4.01
C GLN A 52 19.55 4.49 2.71
N ASP A 53 20.10 5.71 2.83
CA ASP A 53 20.39 6.66 1.74
C ASP A 53 19.13 7.19 1.01
N ARG A 54 17.94 6.93 1.55
CA ARG A 54 16.63 7.25 0.96
C ARG A 54 15.64 7.79 1.99
N GLU A 55 16.13 8.27 3.13
CA GLU A 55 15.30 8.66 4.28
C GLU A 55 14.34 9.80 3.93
N LEU A 56 14.76 10.70 3.04
CA LEU A 56 13.94 11.80 2.55
C LEU A 56 12.79 11.30 1.67
N LEU A 57 13.04 10.30 0.83
CA LEU A 57 12.00 9.67 0.01
C LEU A 57 10.95 9.03 0.92
N PHE A 58 11.36 8.16 1.85
CA PHE A 58 10.41 7.49 2.74
C PHE A 58 9.68 8.47 3.66
N ARG A 59 10.29 9.62 4.02
CA ARG A 59 9.58 10.69 4.72
C ARG A 59 8.49 11.33 3.86
N LYS A 60 8.74 11.54 2.56
CA LYS A 60 7.71 12.04 1.63
C LYS A 60 6.58 11.04 1.45
N LEU A 61 6.91 9.76 1.29
CA LEU A 61 5.92 8.69 1.16
C LEU A 61 5.04 8.57 2.41
N ASP A 62 5.63 8.66 3.60
CA ASP A 62 4.88 8.66 4.86
C ASP A 62 3.88 9.83 4.96
N LEU A 63 4.31 11.04 4.56
CA LEU A 63 3.46 12.22 4.54
C LEU A 63 2.33 12.09 3.51
N ALA A 64 2.61 11.58 2.31
CA ALA A 64 1.62 11.33 1.28
C ALA A 64 0.59 10.29 1.75
N ALA A 65 1.05 9.18 2.32
CA ALA A 65 0.19 8.17 2.91
C ALA A 65 -0.72 8.74 4.02
N ALA A 66 -0.17 9.62 4.88
CA ALA A 66 -0.94 10.30 5.91
C ALA A 66 -2.04 11.20 5.30
N GLN A 67 -1.72 11.95 4.25
CA GLN A 67 -2.66 12.84 3.56
C GLN A 67 -3.77 12.07 2.86
N ASN A 68 -3.42 10.93 2.26
CA ASN A 68 -4.35 9.99 1.64
C ASN A 68 -5.11 9.13 2.68
N LYS A 69 -4.81 9.26 3.98
CA LYS A 69 -5.39 8.45 5.07
C LYS A 69 -5.24 6.94 4.82
N GLN A 70 -4.07 6.54 4.34
CA GLN A 70 -3.74 5.15 4.05
C GLN A 70 -2.44 4.71 4.73
N LYS A 71 -2.21 3.40 4.73
CA LYS A 71 -0.92 2.80 5.05
C LYS A 71 -0.30 2.25 3.77
N LEU A 72 1.01 2.37 3.64
CA LEU A 72 1.76 1.72 2.57
C LEU A 72 2.52 0.54 3.14
N VAL A 73 2.32 -0.64 2.54
CA VAL A 73 3.08 -1.85 2.85
C VAL A 73 4.21 -1.93 1.84
N ILE A 74 5.43 -1.59 2.26
CA ILE A 74 6.62 -1.64 1.41
C ILE A 74 7.14 -3.07 1.37
N SER A 75 7.01 -3.71 0.20
CA SER A 75 7.39 -5.10 -0.02
C SER A 75 8.78 -5.27 -0.61
N ASP A 76 9.23 -4.31 -1.43
CA ASP A 76 10.58 -4.28 -1.99
C ASP A 76 11.00 -2.82 -2.33
N CYS A 77 12.29 -2.54 -2.32
CA CYS A 77 12.88 -1.25 -2.70
C CYS A 77 14.32 -1.48 -3.17
N HIS A 78 14.59 -1.23 -4.46
CA HIS A 78 15.92 -1.47 -5.00
C HIS A 78 16.25 -0.65 -6.24
N TYR A 79 17.54 -0.65 -6.60
CA TYR A 79 18.00 -0.14 -7.89
C TYR A 79 18.18 -1.31 -8.86
N SER A 80 17.54 -1.22 -10.01
CA SER A 80 17.74 -2.14 -11.13
C SER A 80 18.45 -1.44 -12.30
N ARG A 81 18.67 -2.16 -13.40
CA ARG A 81 19.12 -1.53 -14.66
C ARG A 81 18.14 -0.50 -15.20
N ALA A 82 16.87 -0.59 -14.83
CA ALA A 82 15.83 0.38 -15.17
C ALA A 82 15.78 1.54 -14.17
N GLY A 83 16.70 1.62 -13.20
CA GLY A 83 16.71 2.65 -12.16
C GLY A 83 16.04 2.20 -10.87
N PHE A 84 15.73 3.19 -10.03
CA PHE A 84 15.13 3.00 -8.73
C PHE A 84 13.66 2.61 -8.83
N TYR A 85 13.23 1.64 -8.01
CA TYR A 85 11.83 1.25 -7.86
C TYR A 85 11.49 0.92 -6.40
N ILE A 86 10.21 1.09 -6.07
CA ILE A 86 9.61 0.63 -4.81
C ILE A 86 8.38 -0.20 -5.19
N VAL A 87 8.22 -1.35 -4.54
CA VAL A 87 6.99 -2.15 -4.61
C VAL A 87 6.25 -1.95 -3.30
N PHE A 88 5.00 -1.51 -3.39
CA PHE A 88 4.15 -1.29 -2.25
C PHE A 88 2.69 -1.63 -2.52
N ASP A 89 1.97 -1.98 -1.46
CA ASP A 89 0.52 -2.11 -1.46
C ASP A 89 -0.09 -1.01 -0.59
N GLU A 90 -1.31 -0.56 -0.94
CA GLU A 90 -2.05 0.44 -0.18
C GLU A 90 -3.14 -0.21 0.67
N ILE A 91 -3.23 0.19 1.95
CA ILE A 91 -4.30 -0.21 2.86
C ILE A 91 -5.06 1.03 3.31
N GLY A 92 -6.35 1.09 2.97
CA GLY A 92 -7.18 2.26 3.23
C GLY A 92 -7.24 3.15 1.99
N GLY A 93 -7.25 4.47 2.19
CA GLY A 93 -7.45 5.43 1.12
C GLY A 93 -8.92 5.82 0.96
N ASP A 94 -9.14 7.03 0.47
CA ASP A 94 -10.47 7.48 0.01
C ASP A 94 -10.53 7.44 -1.52
N GLU A 95 -11.71 7.69 -2.09
CA GLU A 95 -11.88 7.67 -3.56
C GLU A 95 -11.06 8.76 -4.27
N ASN A 96 -10.49 9.73 -3.54
CA ASN A 96 -9.75 10.85 -4.09
C ASN A 96 -8.44 11.05 -3.32
N ASN A 97 -7.46 10.18 -3.56
CA ASN A 97 -6.10 10.35 -3.05
C ASN A 97 -5.54 11.72 -3.48
N PRO A 98 -5.41 12.71 -2.58
CA PRO A 98 -4.98 14.06 -2.94
C PRO A 98 -3.52 14.13 -3.39
N VAL A 99 -2.71 13.13 -3.05
CA VAL A 99 -1.31 13.02 -3.45
C VAL A 99 -1.08 11.73 -4.20
N ASP A 100 -0.49 11.85 -5.38
CA ASP A 100 -0.03 10.73 -6.18
C ASP A 100 1.30 10.22 -5.65
N ILE A 101 1.29 9.00 -5.12
CA ILE A 101 2.49 8.37 -4.53
C ILE A 101 3.41 7.84 -5.64
N ASP A 102 2.83 7.35 -6.74
CA ASP A 102 3.61 6.85 -7.87
C ASP A 102 4.43 8.00 -8.48
N GLU A 103 3.84 9.19 -8.60
CA GLU A 103 4.54 10.40 -9.06
C GLU A 103 5.76 10.74 -8.17
N ILE A 104 5.63 10.63 -6.84
CA ILE A 104 6.76 10.87 -5.91
C ILE A 104 7.93 9.90 -6.17
N VAL A 105 7.63 8.63 -6.45
CA VAL A 105 8.64 7.60 -6.73
C VAL A 105 9.31 7.84 -8.08
N GLU A 106 8.51 8.19 -9.10
CA GLU A 106 9.02 8.51 -10.44
C GLU A 106 9.95 9.74 -10.42
N GLU A 107 9.54 10.84 -9.79
CA GLU A 107 10.36 12.05 -9.66
C GLU A 107 11.70 11.77 -8.95
N TRP A 108 11.67 10.92 -7.92
CA TRP A 108 12.89 10.50 -7.23
C TRP A 108 13.82 9.72 -8.16
N SER A 109 13.27 8.74 -8.87
CA SER A 109 14.02 7.91 -9.82
C SER A 109 14.65 8.76 -10.93
N GLU A 110 13.95 9.79 -11.42
CA GLU A 110 14.49 10.71 -12.43
C GLU A 110 15.63 11.60 -11.92
N ARG A 111 15.55 12.09 -10.68
CA ARG A 111 16.61 12.90 -10.08
C ARG A 111 17.92 12.13 -9.96
N GLU A 112 17.84 10.87 -9.54
CA GLU A 112 19.00 10.00 -9.35
C GLU A 112 19.70 9.60 -10.66
N ARG A 113 19.02 9.75 -11.82
CA ARG A 113 19.60 9.47 -13.14
C ARG A 113 20.37 10.65 -13.75
N ARG A 114 20.31 11.85 -13.17
CA ARG A 114 20.96 13.08 -13.69
C ARG A 114 22.31 13.31 -13.02
#